data_AF-A0A7W9E6Q4-F1
#
_entry.id   AF-A0A7W9E6Q4-F1
#
_cell.length_a   1.000
_cell.length_b   1.000
_cell.length_c   1.000
_cell.angle_alpha   90.00
_cell.angle_beta   90.00
_cell.angle_gamma   90.00
#
_symmetry.space_group_name_H-M   'P 1'
#
loop_
_entity.id
_entity.type
_entity.pdbx_description
1 polymer ?
#
loop_
_entity_poly.entity_id
_entity_poly.type
_entity_poly.pdbx_seq_one_letter_code
_entity_poly.pdbx_strand_id
1 'polypeptide(L)'
;MADDALADVPTDEVERENWDAETTEKDPNADTTIPAQEPGDDAEESSDQEDPDVRELFLDWLTPHLRTVEVVGTKPTPWCAQWWLHPEVVARFKSLWQASMQADASVQDGDAGAVSSWWINHWDRHAAVIFDKSTGPFRDCDPDEGHLHRRKDKTSTIVSAMRPPDNVEL
;
A
#
# COMPACT_ATOMS: atom_id res chain seq x y z
N MET A 1 19.78 -3.67 59.83
CA MET A 1 18.75 -4.37 59.03
C MET A 1 18.55 -3.57 57.76
N ALA A 2 18.50 -4.27 56.62
CA ALA A 2 18.65 -3.80 55.23
C ALA A 2 20.12 -3.47 54.89
N ASP A 3 20.98 -4.47 54.65
CA ASP A 3 21.05 -5.45 53.53
C ASP A 3 21.45 -4.82 52.19
N ASP A 4 22.73 -5.09 51.91
CA ASP A 4 23.55 -4.79 50.75
C ASP A 4 23.42 -5.99 49.79
N ALA A 5 23.01 -5.75 48.55
CA ALA A 5 22.87 -6.80 47.53
C ALA A 5 23.11 -6.23 46.13
N LEU A 6 24.38 -6.00 45.81
CA LEU A 6 24.87 -5.96 44.43
C LEU A 6 24.97 -7.42 43.93
N ALA A 7 23.97 -7.86 43.19
CA ALA A 7 23.98 -9.14 42.51
C ALA A 7 24.65 -9.01 41.13
N ASP A 8 25.83 -9.61 41.07
CA ASP A 8 26.58 -10.21 39.97
C ASP A 8 25.80 -10.43 38.65
N VAL A 9 26.30 -9.87 37.54
CA VAL A 9 25.84 -10.14 36.17
C VAL A 9 26.93 -10.96 35.47
N PRO A 10 26.70 -12.24 35.13
CA PRO A 10 27.67 -13.04 34.40
C PRO A 10 27.82 -12.53 32.95
N THR A 11 29.06 -12.23 32.56
CA THR A 11 29.45 -11.95 31.19
C THR A 11 29.87 -13.25 30.51
N ASP A 12 28.95 -13.90 29.80
CA ASP A 12 29.31 -15.01 28.91
C ASP A 12 29.78 -14.46 27.55
N GLU A 13 31.08 -14.59 27.32
CA GLU A 13 31.75 -14.40 26.04
C GLU A 13 31.19 -15.41 25.02
N VAL A 14 30.62 -14.91 23.93
CA VAL A 14 30.32 -15.74 22.75
C VAL A 14 31.60 -15.84 21.91
N GLU A 15 32.26 -17.00 21.99
CA GLU A 15 33.37 -17.37 21.13
C GLU A 15 32.95 -17.33 19.66
N ARG A 16 33.68 -16.55 18.84
CA ARG A 16 33.55 -16.53 17.39
C ARG A 16 34.42 -17.65 16.81
N GLU A 17 33.81 -18.70 16.31
CA GLU A 17 34.53 -19.75 15.60
C GLU A 17 34.98 -19.25 14.21
N ASN A 18 36.29 -19.25 14.02
CA ASN A 18 37.02 -18.88 12.81
C ASN A 18 37.24 -20.14 11.97
N TRP A 19 36.52 -20.30 10.85
CA TRP A 19 36.70 -21.42 9.92
C TRP A 19 37.50 -20.99 8.70
N ASP A 20 38.82 -20.97 8.85
CA ASP A 20 39.77 -20.91 7.73
C ASP A 20 40.71 -22.11 7.81
N ALA A 21 40.52 -23.09 6.91
CA ALA A 21 41.53 -24.09 6.60
C ALA A 21 41.34 -24.61 5.16
N GLU A 22 42.00 -23.91 4.23
CA GLU A 22 42.54 -24.42 2.96
C GLU A 22 43.63 -25.46 3.31
N THR A 23 43.84 -26.62 2.68
CA THR A 23 44.14 -26.96 1.27
C THR A 23 44.25 -28.50 1.20
N THR A 24 44.05 -29.11 0.02
CA THR A 24 45.03 -30.02 -0.64
C THR A 24 44.51 -30.39 -2.03
N GLU A 25 45.28 -29.99 -3.05
CA GLU A 25 45.23 -30.39 -4.46
C GLU A 25 45.29 -31.94 -4.60
N LYS A 26 44.90 -32.66 -5.66
CA LYS A 26 44.90 -32.46 -7.12
C LYS A 26 44.34 -33.77 -7.71
N ASP A 27 43.61 -33.72 -8.83
CA ASP A 27 43.71 -34.78 -9.85
C ASP A 27 43.43 -34.18 -11.24
N PRO A 28 44.38 -34.26 -12.20
CA PRO A 28 44.23 -33.73 -13.54
C PRO A 28 43.77 -34.82 -14.52
N ASN A 29 42.80 -34.49 -15.38
CA ASN A 29 42.30 -35.30 -16.49
C ASN A 29 41.55 -36.60 -16.14
N ALA A 30 40.23 -36.49 -16.01
CA ALA A 30 39.30 -37.51 -16.48
C ALA A 30 38.51 -36.94 -17.67
N ASP A 31 38.99 -37.28 -18.86
CA ASP A 31 38.30 -37.18 -20.13
C ASP A 31 36.94 -37.88 -20.02
N THR A 32 35.86 -37.11 -20.05
CA THR A 32 34.50 -37.63 -20.23
C THR A 32 33.85 -36.83 -21.34
N THR A 33 33.89 -37.44 -22.52
CA THR A 33 33.15 -37.10 -23.72
C THR A 33 31.70 -36.75 -23.38
N ILE A 34 31.33 -35.49 -23.56
CA ILE A 34 29.95 -35.01 -23.53
C ILE A 34 29.24 -35.54 -24.78
N PRO A 35 28.16 -36.35 -24.67
CA PRO A 35 27.34 -36.63 -25.83
C PRO A 35 26.49 -35.38 -26.11
N ALA A 36 26.58 -34.90 -27.34
CA ALA A 36 25.84 -33.76 -27.87
C ALA A 36 24.34 -33.88 -27.54
N GLN A 37 23.81 -32.92 -26.79
CA GLN A 37 22.38 -32.67 -26.75
C GLN A 37 21.99 -31.96 -28.06
N GLU A 38 21.09 -32.58 -28.81
CA GLU A 38 20.42 -31.93 -29.93
C GLU A 38 19.65 -30.70 -29.42
N PRO A 39 19.50 -29.62 -30.23
CA PRO A 39 18.65 -28.51 -29.85
C PRO A 39 17.20 -28.99 -29.90
N GLY A 40 16.70 -29.45 -28.76
CA GLY A 40 15.28 -29.64 -28.55
C GLY A 40 14.62 -28.28 -28.65
N ASP A 41 13.58 -28.19 -29.48
CA ASP A 41 12.65 -27.07 -29.54
C ASP A 41 12.34 -26.57 -28.12
N ASP A 42 12.91 -25.41 -27.77
CA ASP A 42 12.44 -24.61 -26.65
C ASP A 42 11.04 -24.13 -27.04
N ALA A 43 10.04 -24.96 -26.75
CA ALA A 43 8.67 -24.52 -26.67
C ALA A 43 8.65 -23.38 -25.65
N GLU A 44 8.53 -22.15 -26.15
CA GLU A 44 8.15 -21.01 -25.34
C GLU A 44 6.83 -21.37 -24.65
N GLU A 45 6.89 -21.88 -23.42
CA GLU A 45 5.77 -21.82 -22.50
C GLU A 45 5.51 -20.34 -22.26
N SER A 46 4.72 -19.73 -23.15
CA SER A 46 4.06 -18.47 -22.87
C SER A 46 3.14 -18.76 -21.69
N SER A 47 3.64 -18.52 -20.48
CA SER A 47 2.78 -18.55 -19.31
C SER A 47 1.72 -17.47 -19.53
N ASP A 48 0.49 -17.89 -19.81
CA ASP A 48 -0.70 -17.03 -19.85
C ASP A 48 -0.98 -16.54 -18.41
N GLN A 49 -0.10 -15.70 -17.88
CA GLN A 49 -0.33 -14.97 -16.64
C GLN A 49 -1.25 -13.80 -17.01
N GLU A 50 -2.55 -13.98 -16.75
CA GLU A 50 -3.51 -12.88 -16.85
C GLU A 50 -3.07 -11.76 -15.90
N ASP A 51 -2.89 -10.55 -16.45
CA ASP A 51 -2.59 -9.38 -15.64
C ASP A 51 -3.70 -9.18 -14.60
N PRO A 52 -3.34 -8.91 -13.33
CA PRO A 52 -4.34 -8.77 -12.28
C PRO A 52 -5.26 -7.57 -12.56
N ASP A 53 -6.56 -7.76 -12.38
CA ASP A 53 -7.53 -6.67 -12.50
C ASP A 53 -7.35 -5.68 -11.34
N VAL A 54 -6.61 -4.61 -11.61
CA VAL A 54 -6.31 -3.52 -10.67
C VAL A 54 -7.57 -2.90 -10.08
N ARG A 55 -8.67 -2.87 -10.85
CA ARG A 55 -9.95 -2.33 -10.36
C ARG A 55 -10.53 -3.24 -9.29
N GLU A 56 -10.58 -4.54 -9.52
CA GLU A 56 -11.12 -5.49 -8.55
C GLU A 56 -10.24 -5.51 -7.29
N LEU A 57 -8.91 -5.53 -7.43
CA LEU A 57 -8.00 -5.43 -6.28
C LEU A 57 -8.25 -4.18 -5.42
N PHE A 58 -8.47 -3.04 -6.07
CA PHE A 58 -8.81 -1.80 -5.38
C PHE A 58 -10.16 -1.89 -4.64
N LEU A 59 -11.18 -2.49 -5.26
CA LEU A 59 -12.52 -2.62 -4.67
C LEU A 59 -12.55 -3.64 -3.52
N ASP A 60 -11.79 -4.73 -3.65
CA ASP A 60 -11.59 -5.75 -2.63
C ASP A 60 -10.85 -5.21 -1.41
N TRP A 61 -9.94 -4.25 -1.60
CA TRP A 61 -9.35 -3.52 -0.48
C TRP A 61 -10.30 -2.50 0.12
N LEU A 62 -10.93 -1.66 -0.71
CA LEU A 62 -11.69 -0.50 -0.25
C LEU A 62 -12.97 -0.91 0.50
N THR A 63 -13.69 -1.92 0.01
CA THR A 63 -15.01 -2.28 0.56
C THR A 63 -14.91 -2.78 2.01
N PRO A 64 -14.02 -3.73 2.35
CA PRO A 64 -13.78 -4.11 3.74
C PRO A 64 -13.23 -2.95 4.56
N HIS A 65 -12.29 -2.18 4.01
CA HIS A 65 -11.69 -1.05 4.72
C HIS A 65 -12.74 -0.03 5.18
N LEU A 66 -13.67 0.36 4.30
CA LEU A 66 -14.79 1.25 4.63
C LEU A 66 -15.78 0.68 5.67
N ARG A 67 -15.82 -0.65 5.85
CA ARG A 67 -16.63 -1.29 6.91
C ARG A 67 -15.92 -1.29 8.26
N THR A 68 -14.60 -1.24 8.27
CA THR A 68 -13.78 -1.23 9.49
C THR A 68 -13.66 0.17 10.08
N VAL A 69 -13.61 1.20 9.23
CA VAL A 69 -13.42 2.58 9.67
C VAL A 69 -14.71 3.14 10.27
N GLU A 70 -14.67 3.39 11.57
CA GLU A 70 -15.74 4.14 12.24
C GLU A 70 -15.56 5.62 11.94
N VAL A 71 -16.57 6.26 11.36
CA VAL A 71 -16.56 7.72 11.25
C VAL A 71 -17.14 8.32 12.52
N VAL A 72 -16.26 8.56 13.48
CA VAL A 72 -16.61 9.00 14.84
C VAL A 72 -17.14 10.45 14.82
N GLY A 73 -18.37 10.66 15.30
CA GLY A 73 -18.97 11.98 15.49
C GLY A 73 -20.41 11.94 16.00
N THR A 74 -20.84 12.95 16.76
CA THR A 74 -22.19 13.05 17.38
C THR A 74 -23.34 13.33 16.40
N LYS A 75 -23.05 13.41 15.09
CA LYS A 75 -24.00 13.70 14.01
C LYS A 75 -23.68 12.78 12.84
N PRO A 76 -24.68 12.34 12.03
CA PRO A 76 -24.43 11.47 10.88
C PRO A 76 -23.39 12.10 9.96
N THR A 77 -22.33 11.34 9.68
CA THR A 77 -21.26 11.69 8.77
C THR A 77 -21.80 11.78 7.34
N PRO A 78 -21.40 12.77 6.53
CA PRO A 78 -21.86 12.87 5.15
C PRO A 78 -21.29 11.68 4.36
N TRP A 79 -22.18 10.96 3.68
CA TRP A 79 -21.85 9.81 2.87
C TRP A 79 -22.65 9.85 1.56
N CYS A 80 -22.06 9.33 0.50
CA CYS A 80 -22.75 9.09 -0.76
C CYS A 80 -22.65 7.62 -1.12
N ALA A 81 -23.78 6.92 -1.20
CA ALA A 81 -23.82 5.52 -1.65
C ALA A 81 -23.26 5.34 -3.08
N GLN A 82 -23.28 6.41 -3.88
CA GLN A 82 -22.71 6.47 -5.22
C GLN A 82 -21.36 7.21 -5.23
N TRP A 83 -20.50 6.94 -4.24
CA TRP A 83 -19.22 7.64 -4.04
C TRP A 83 -18.33 7.66 -5.28
N TRP A 84 -18.43 6.66 -6.16
CA TRP A 84 -17.68 6.60 -7.43
C TRP A 84 -18.03 7.73 -8.41
N LEU A 85 -19.15 8.44 -8.22
CA LEU A 85 -19.51 9.65 -8.96
C LEU A 85 -18.75 10.90 -8.50
N HIS A 86 -17.90 10.79 -7.48
CA HIS A 86 -17.01 11.87 -7.02
C HIS A 86 -15.56 11.57 -7.44
N PRO A 87 -15.06 12.12 -8.56
CA PRO A 87 -13.70 11.85 -9.04
C PRO A 87 -12.61 12.16 -8.02
N GLU A 88 -12.81 13.23 -7.23
CA GLU A 88 -11.90 13.59 -6.14
C GLU A 88 -11.84 12.48 -5.07
N VAL A 89 -12.99 11.92 -4.68
CA VAL A 89 -13.05 10.84 -3.69
C VAL A 89 -12.40 9.57 -4.23
N VAL A 90 -12.70 9.21 -5.49
CA VAL A 90 -12.07 8.07 -6.15
C VAL A 90 -10.55 8.21 -6.16
N ALA A 91 -10.04 9.40 -6.53
CA ALA A 91 -8.60 9.68 -6.52
C ALA A 91 -8.00 9.55 -5.12
N ARG A 92 -8.65 10.12 -4.10
CA ARG A 92 -8.21 10.03 -2.70
C ARG A 92 -8.18 8.58 -2.19
N PHE A 93 -9.21 7.78 -2.46
CA PHE A 93 -9.22 6.36 -2.07
C PHE A 93 -8.15 5.56 -2.79
N LYS A 94 -7.90 5.81 -4.08
CA LYS A 94 -6.80 5.16 -4.80
C LYS A 94 -5.43 5.51 -4.19
N SER A 95 -5.21 6.78 -3.85
CA SER A 95 -3.97 7.20 -3.18
C SER A 95 -3.81 6.55 -1.81
N LEU A 96 -4.90 6.39 -1.04
CA LEU A 96 -4.89 5.71 0.24
C LEU A 96 -4.52 4.23 0.10
N TRP A 97 -5.09 3.55 -0.89
CA TRP A 97 -4.77 2.16 -1.21
C TRP A 97 -3.30 1.97 -1.59
N GLN A 98 -2.79 2.80 -2.50
CA GLN A 98 -1.37 2.76 -2.88
C GLN A 98 -0.45 3.01 -1.68
N ALA A 99 -0.80 3.98 -0.83
CA ALA A 99 -0.03 4.27 0.38
C ALA A 99 -0.11 3.12 1.40
N SER A 100 -1.21 2.36 1.46
CA SER A 100 -1.30 1.21 2.37
C SER A 100 -0.41 0.07 1.89
N MET A 101 -0.40 -0.20 0.57
CA MET A 101 0.50 -1.18 -0.02
C MET A 101 1.98 -0.83 0.24
N GLN A 102 2.34 0.45 0.12
CA GLN A 102 3.69 0.91 0.47
C GLN A 102 3.99 0.70 1.95
N ALA A 103 3.04 0.99 2.84
CA ALA A 103 3.23 0.78 4.27
C ALA A 103 3.41 -0.71 4.62
N ASP A 104 2.64 -1.60 3.98
CA ASP A 104 2.76 -3.04 4.16
C ASP A 104 4.13 -3.55 3.67
N ALA A 105 4.62 -3.05 2.53
CA ALA A 105 5.97 -3.35 2.05
C ALA A 105 7.05 -2.86 3.03
N SER A 106 6.92 -1.65 3.56
CA SER A 106 7.84 -1.11 4.57
C SER A 106 7.88 -1.95 5.85
N VAL A 107 6.76 -2.56 6.26
CA VAL A 107 6.75 -3.52 7.39
C VAL A 107 7.59 -4.75 7.07
N GLN A 108 7.50 -5.27 5.84
CA GLN A 108 8.30 -6.43 5.40
C GLN A 108 9.81 -6.11 5.40
N ASP A 109 10.16 -4.84 5.16
CA ASP A 109 11.53 -4.33 5.23
C ASP A 109 12.01 -3.97 6.66
N GLY A 110 11.16 -4.19 7.68
CA GLY A 110 11.51 -4.03 9.09
C GLY A 110 11.03 -2.74 9.75
N ASP A 111 10.29 -1.87 9.05
CA ASP A 111 9.65 -0.70 9.65
C ASP A 111 8.30 -1.08 10.29
N ALA A 112 8.35 -1.56 11.53
CA ALA A 112 7.15 -1.90 12.29
C ALA A 112 6.20 -0.70 12.54
N GLY A 113 6.65 0.54 12.35
CA GLY A 113 5.86 1.76 12.53
C GLY A 113 5.11 2.23 11.27
N ALA A 114 5.37 1.61 10.11
CA ALA A 114 4.87 2.10 8.82
C ALA A 114 3.34 2.14 8.74
N VAL A 115 2.64 1.10 9.20
CA VAL A 115 1.17 1.06 9.17
C VAL A 115 0.56 2.10 10.12
N SER A 116 1.14 2.30 11.30
CA SER A 116 0.69 3.37 12.21
C SER A 116 0.87 4.75 11.60
N SER A 117 2.01 4.97 10.93
CA SER A 117 2.29 6.20 10.21
C SER A 117 1.34 6.41 9.03
N TRP A 118 0.95 5.33 8.34
CA TRP A 118 -0.05 5.37 7.27
C TRP A 118 -1.40 5.87 7.76
N TRP A 119 -1.90 5.34 8.89
CA TRP A 119 -3.16 5.79 9.48
C TRP A 119 -3.15 7.29 9.77
N ILE A 120 -2.13 7.78 10.48
CA ILE A 120 -2.06 9.17 10.95
C ILE A 120 -1.81 10.15 9.78
N ASN A 121 -0.91 9.81 8.86
CA ASN A 121 -0.46 10.75 7.83
C ASN A 121 -1.26 10.67 6.54
N HIS A 122 -1.88 9.52 6.26
CA HIS A 122 -2.66 9.32 5.04
C HIS A 122 -4.14 9.19 5.35
N TRP A 123 -4.56 8.12 6.05
CA TRP A 123 -5.99 7.88 6.28
C TRP A 123 -6.68 9.05 6.97
N ASP A 124 -6.24 9.44 8.16
CA ASP A 124 -6.91 10.46 8.98
C ASP A 124 -7.02 11.79 8.25
N ARG A 125 -5.99 12.18 7.49
CA ARG A 125 -5.96 13.44 6.73
C ARG A 125 -6.93 13.42 5.55
N HIS A 126 -6.98 12.32 4.82
CA HIS A 126 -7.92 12.17 3.71
C HIS A 126 -9.36 12.02 4.22
N ALA A 127 -9.57 11.23 5.28
CA ALA A 127 -10.87 11.04 5.93
C ALA A 127 -11.42 12.37 6.45
N ALA A 128 -10.59 13.20 7.09
CA ALA A 128 -10.99 14.54 7.54
C ALA A 128 -11.55 15.41 6.41
N VAL A 129 -11.01 15.30 5.20
CA VAL A 129 -11.51 16.04 4.02
C VAL A 129 -12.75 15.39 3.41
N ILE A 130 -12.71 14.07 3.18
CA ILE A 130 -13.80 13.32 2.53
C ILE A 130 -15.11 13.47 3.32
N PHE A 131 -15.00 13.38 4.64
CA PHE A 131 -16.13 13.38 5.57
C PHE A 131 -16.43 14.75 6.18
N ASP A 132 -15.77 15.83 5.71
CA ASP A 132 -16.09 17.18 6.17
C ASP A 132 -17.49 17.62 5.72
N LYS A 133 -18.32 18.02 6.68
CA LYS A 133 -19.73 18.37 6.41
C LYS A 133 -19.92 19.70 5.69
N SER A 134 -18.95 20.59 5.80
CA SER A 134 -19.02 21.98 5.34
C SER A 134 -18.39 22.14 3.95
N THR A 135 -17.28 21.46 3.73
CA THR A 135 -16.36 21.67 2.62
C THR A 135 -16.04 20.38 1.86
N GLY A 136 -16.33 19.22 2.45
CA GLY A 136 -16.03 17.93 1.87
C GLY A 136 -16.87 17.60 0.63
N PRO A 137 -16.40 16.65 -0.19
CA PRO A 137 -17.03 16.28 -1.46
C PRO A 137 -18.44 15.69 -1.28
N PHE A 138 -18.76 15.13 -0.11
CA PHE A 138 -20.08 14.56 0.20
C PHE A 138 -21.06 15.55 0.86
N ARG A 139 -20.69 16.81 1.09
CA ARG A 139 -21.51 17.78 1.84
C ARG A 139 -22.94 17.98 1.31
N ASP A 140 -23.12 17.78 0.01
CA ASP A 140 -24.39 17.98 -0.71
C ASP A 140 -25.09 16.64 -1.07
N CYS A 141 -24.55 15.51 -0.60
CA CYS A 141 -25.13 14.19 -0.79
C CYS A 141 -26.02 13.79 0.38
N ASP A 142 -26.95 12.89 0.11
CA ASP A 142 -27.76 12.25 1.13
C ASP A 142 -27.48 10.74 1.16
N PRO A 143 -27.31 10.12 2.36
CA PRO A 143 -27.07 8.68 2.47
C PRO A 143 -28.21 7.82 1.90
N ASP A 144 -29.46 8.27 2.03
CA ASP A 144 -30.66 7.54 1.60
C ASP A 144 -31.14 8.02 0.22
N GLU A 145 -31.04 9.33 -0.05
CA GLU A 145 -31.61 9.93 -1.26
C GLU A 145 -30.59 10.14 -2.41
N GLY A 146 -29.30 9.89 -2.18
CA GLY A 146 -28.28 9.73 -3.24
C GLY A 146 -27.39 10.93 -3.57
N HIS A 147 -26.63 10.80 -4.66
CA HIS A 147 -25.62 11.78 -5.11
C HIS A 147 -26.25 13.14 -5.45
N LEU A 148 -25.70 14.22 -4.87
CA LEU A 148 -26.16 15.60 -5.06
C LEU A 148 -27.65 15.83 -4.76
N HIS A 149 -28.29 14.98 -3.93
CA HIS A 149 -29.71 15.12 -3.62
C HIS A 149 -30.06 16.50 -3.03
N ARG A 150 -29.17 17.08 -2.23
CA ARG A 150 -29.36 18.40 -1.62
C ARG A 150 -29.24 19.55 -2.62
N ARG A 151 -28.73 19.28 -3.83
CA ARG A 151 -28.63 20.21 -4.97
C ARG A 151 -29.25 19.58 -6.22
N LYS A 152 -30.58 19.36 -6.19
CA LYS A 152 -31.35 18.63 -7.21
C LYS A 152 -31.10 19.02 -8.68
N ASP A 153 -30.45 20.15 -8.99
CA ASP A 153 -30.27 20.66 -10.36
C ASP A 153 -28.84 21.14 -10.71
N LYS A 154 -27.78 20.77 -9.97
CA LYS A 154 -26.41 21.24 -10.29
C LYS A 154 -25.35 20.15 -10.14
N THR A 155 -24.65 19.86 -11.23
CA THR A 155 -23.36 19.13 -11.19
C THR A 155 -22.33 19.94 -10.39
N SER A 156 -21.55 19.29 -9.53
CA SER A 156 -20.43 19.93 -8.84
C SER A 156 -19.49 20.57 -9.86
N THR A 157 -19.12 21.83 -9.64
CA THR A 157 -18.18 22.55 -10.51
C THR A 157 -16.79 21.97 -10.31
N ILE A 158 -16.40 21.03 -11.17
CA ILE A 158 -15.00 20.61 -11.30
C ILE A 158 -14.23 21.81 -11.85
N VAL A 159 -13.06 22.10 -11.26
CA VAL A 159 -12.18 23.13 -11.79
C VAL A 159 -11.74 22.70 -13.19
N SER A 160 -12.29 23.36 -14.21
CA SER A 160 -11.82 23.19 -15.58
C SER A 160 -10.52 23.96 -15.72
N ALA A 161 -9.39 23.25 -15.57
CA ALA A 161 -8.08 23.80 -15.86
C ALA A 161 -7.77 23.57 -17.34
N MET A 162 -7.69 24.64 -18.13
CA MET A 162 -7.19 24.57 -19.49
C MET A 162 -5.67 24.36 -19.45
N ARG A 163 -5.15 23.43 -20.26
CA ARG A 163 -3.70 23.22 -20.40
C ARG A 163 -3.08 24.53 -20.93
N PRO A 164 -1.98 25.03 -20.34
CA PRO A 164 -1.24 26.14 -20.91
C PRO A 164 -0.82 25.80 -22.36
N PRO A 165 -0.90 26.75 -23.31
CA PRO A 165 -0.39 26.55 -24.66
C PRO A 165 1.09 26.13 -24.67
N ASP A 166 1.50 25.32 -25.64
CA ASP A 166 2.86 24.75 -25.70
C ASP A 166 3.98 25.80 -25.85
N ASN A 167 3.64 27.05 -26.16
CA ASN A 167 4.57 28.16 -26.30
C ASN A 167 4.75 28.99 -25.00
N VAL A 168 4.19 28.55 -23.88
CA VAL A 168 4.37 29.16 -22.56
C VAL A 168 5.36 28.34 -21.75
N GLU A 169 6.45 28.96 -21.30
CA GLU A 169 7.37 28.36 -20.33
C GLU A 169 6.70 28.32 -18.95
N LEU A 170 6.72 27.15 -18.30
CA LEU A 170 6.04 26.87 -17.03
C LEU A 170 6.95 27.07 -15.82
#